data_AF-A0A3D8LEV4-F1
#
_entry.id   AF-A0A3D8LEV4-F1
#
_cell.length_a   1.000
_cell.length_b   1.000
_cell.length_c   1.000
_cell.angle_alpha   90.00
_cell.angle_beta   90.00
_cell.angle_gamma   90.00
#
_symmetry.space_group_name_H-M   'P 1'
#
loop_
_entity.id
_entity.type
_entity.pdbx_description
1 polymer ?
#
loop_
_entity_poly.entity_id
_entity_poly.type
_entity_poly.pdbx_seq_one_letter_code
_entity_poly.pdbx_strand_id
1 'polypeptide(L)'
;MITSSQDITAEELKERLNKGETPVIIDVREDWEYQEANIAGAKNIPLGALPTRLDDIEDYKDQEVIVQCRSGARSANAKAFLQQQGFSNVRNLLGGILAYQG
;
A
#
# COMPACT_ATOMS: atom_id res chain seq x y z
N MET A 1 -12.22 18.92 -2.60
CA MET A 1 -10.82 18.99 -2.15
C MET A 1 -10.30 17.57 -2.12
N ILE A 2 -9.25 17.24 -2.87
CA ILE A 2 -8.59 15.93 -2.71
C ILE A 2 -7.72 16.06 -1.47
N THR A 3 -8.12 15.40 -0.38
CA THR A 3 -7.32 15.35 0.84
C THR A 3 -6.10 14.50 0.53
N SER A 4 -4.96 15.13 0.24
CA SER A 4 -3.70 14.41 0.04
C SER A 4 -3.21 13.93 1.40
N SER A 5 -3.49 12.67 1.75
CA SER A 5 -2.91 12.02 2.92
C SER A 5 -1.39 11.93 2.76
N GLN A 6 -0.68 12.32 3.82
CA GLN A 6 0.78 12.23 3.88
C GLN A 6 1.21 10.76 3.77
N ASP A 7 2.39 10.51 3.20
CA ASP A 7 2.95 9.16 3.13
C ASP A 7 3.27 8.61 4.54
N ILE A 8 3.53 7.31 4.63
CA ILE A 8 3.83 6.63 5.90
C ILE A 8 5.28 6.14 5.92
N THR A 9 5.98 6.27 7.04
CA THR A 9 7.32 5.69 7.20
C THR A 9 7.25 4.24 7.64
N ALA A 10 8.36 3.50 7.46
CA ALA A 10 8.47 2.14 7.96
C ALA A 10 8.35 2.08 9.50
N GLU A 11 8.91 3.05 10.22
CA GLU A 11 8.82 3.12 11.69
C GLU A 11 7.38 3.34 12.15
N GLU A 12 6.64 4.27 11.53
CA GLU A 12 5.23 4.52 11.86
C GLU A 12 4.38 3.27 11.61
N LEU A 13 4.57 2.61 10.46
CA LEU A 13 3.85 1.38 10.15
C LEU A 13 4.16 0.25 11.15
N LYS A 14 5.45 0.03 11.48
CA LYS A 14 5.87 -0.97 12.47
C LYS A 14 5.24 -0.70 13.84
N GLU A 15 5.24 0.55 14.30
CA GLU A 15 4.61 0.90 15.57
C GLU A 15 3.12 0.57 15.60
N ARG A 16 2.38 0.89 14.53
CA ARG A 16 0.95 0.62 14.43
C ARG A 16 0.66 -0.88 14.46
N LEU A 17 1.40 -1.67 13.68
CA LEU A 17 1.28 -3.13 13.69
C LEU A 17 1.62 -3.71 15.07
N ASN A 18 2.65 -3.19 15.74
CA ASN A 18 3.01 -3.61 17.11
C ASN A 18 1.94 -3.26 18.16
N LYS A 19 1.16 -2.20 17.93
CA LYS A 19 -0.02 -1.84 18.75
C LYS A 19 -1.25 -2.71 18.45
N GLY A 20 -1.15 -3.63 17.48
CA GLY A 20 -2.25 -4.52 17.07
C GLY A 20 -3.21 -3.89 16.07
N GLU A 21 -2.86 -2.74 15.47
CA GLU A 21 -3.65 -2.17 14.39
C GLU A 21 -3.55 -3.04 13.13
N THR A 22 -4.64 -3.09 12.35
CA THR A 22 -4.72 -3.84 11.10
C THR A 22 -5.03 -2.90 9.93
N PRO A 23 -4.09 -2.03 9.52
CA PRO A 23 -4.30 -1.15 8.39
C PRO A 23 -4.45 -1.94 7.09
N VAL A 24 -5.16 -1.37 6.11
CA VAL A 24 -5.26 -1.96 4.77
C VAL A 24 -3.94 -1.73 4.05
N ILE A 25 -3.21 -2.81 3.77
CA ILE A 25 -1.92 -2.74 3.06
C ILE A 25 -2.05 -3.44 1.70
N ILE A 26 -1.75 -2.74 0.62
CA ILE A 26 -1.73 -3.28 -0.74
C ILE A 26 -0.30 -3.36 -1.24
N ASP A 27 0.17 -4.57 -1.50
CA ASP A 27 1.48 -4.84 -2.08
C ASP A 27 1.39 -4.91 -3.60
N VAL A 28 2.03 -3.94 -4.26
CA VAL A 28 1.99 -3.83 -5.73
C VAL A 28 3.20 -4.44 -6.44
N ARG A 29 4.00 -5.25 -5.73
CA ARG A 29 5.06 -6.07 -6.31
C ARG A 29 4.50 -7.29 -7.02
N GLU A 30 5.35 -7.95 -7.79
CA GLU A 30 5.02 -9.22 -8.42
C GLU A 30 4.82 -10.33 -7.36
N ASP A 31 4.00 -11.33 -7.68
CA ASP A 31 3.65 -12.42 -6.76
C ASP A 31 4.87 -13.12 -6.15
N TRP A 32 5.93 -13.31 -6.94
CA TRP A 32 7.17 -13.96 -6.47
C TRP A 32 7.93 -13.10 -5.46
N GLU A 33 7.94 -11.77 -5.60
CA GLU A 33 8.55 -10.86 -4.61
C GLU A 33 7.75 -10.86 -3.30
N TYR A 34 6.43 -10.96 -3.39
CA TYR A 34 5.52 -11.02 -2.23
C TYR A 34 5.64 -12.35 -1.48
N GLN A 35 5.82 -13.46 -2.22
CA GLN A 35 6.02 -14.78 -1.64
C GLN A 35 7.37 -14.91 -0.93
N GLU A 36 8.43 -14.27 -1.44
CA GLU A 36 9.74 -14.25 -0.79
C GLU A 36 9.70 -13.52 0.55
N ALA A 37 9.02 -12.38 0.60
CA ALA A 37 8.74 -11.66 1.85
C ALA A 37 7.57 -10.70 1.69
N ASN A 38 6.79 -10.51 2.75
CA ASN A 38 5.68 -9.56 2.76
C ASN A 38 5.48 -8.94 4.16
N ILE A 39 4.67 -7.89 4.20
CA ILE A 39 4.17 -7.31 5.45
C ILE A 39 2.94 -8.11 5.85
N ALA A 40 2.88 -8.55 7.11
CA ALA A 40 1.76 -9.34 7.61
C ALA A 40 0.42 -8.62 7.38
N GLY A 41 -0.56 -9.33 6.83
CA GLY A 41 -1.89 -8.78 6.50
C GLY A 41 -1.95 -8.00 5.18
N ALA A 42 -0.82 -7.83 4.46
CA ALA A 42 -0.85 -7.17 3.16
C ALA A 42 -1.51 -8.03 2.08
N LYS A 43 -2.34 -7.41 1.24
CA LYS A 43 -2.96 -8.02 0.05
C LYS A 43 -2.09 -7.75 -1.17
N ASN A 44 -1.70 -8.78 -1.90
CA ASN A 44 -0.90 -8.62 -3.12
C ASN A 44 -1.78 -8.39 -4.36
N ILE A 45 -1.56 -7.25 -5.01
CA ILE A 45 -2.16 -6.86 -6.28
C ILE A 45 -1.07 -6.20 -7.11
N PRO A 46 -0.35 -6.95 -7.98
CA PRO A 46 0.74 -6.41 -8.78
C PRO A 46 0.33 -5.13 -9.54
N LEU A 47 1.24 -4.17 -9.66
CA LEU A 47 0.94 -2.86 -10.26
C LEU A 47 0.28 -2.98 -11.64
N GLY A 48 0.73 -3.92 -12.47
CA GLY A 48 0.16 -4.16 -13.81
C GLY A 48 -1.25 -4.74 -13.81
N ALA A 49 -1.64 -5.44 -12.73
CA ALA A 49 -2.97 -6.00 -12.54
C ALA A 49 -3.92 -5.06 -11.78
N LEU A 50 -3.39 -3.99 -11.17
CA LEU A 50 -4.18 -3.06 -10.35
C LEU A 50 -5.40 -2.48 -11.08
N PRO A 51 -5.33 -2.07 -12.37
CA PRO A 51 -6.51 -1.54 -13.07
C PRO A 51 -7.63 -2.56 -13.31
N THR A 52 -7.28 -3.83 -13.50
CA THR A 52 -8.26 -4.90 -13.74
C THR A 52 -8.76 -5.55 -12.45
N ARG A 53 -8.13 -5.25 -11.31
CA ARG A 53 -8.47 -5.78 -9.98
C ARG A 53 -8.92 -4.68 -9.01
N LEU A 54 -9.46 -3.57 -9.53
CA LEU A 54 -10.00 -2.50 -8.68
C LEU A 54 -11.16 -2.97 -7.80
N ASP A 55 -12.03 -3.83 -8.34
CA ASP A 55 -13.19 -4.39 -7.64
C ASP A 55 -12.76 -5.16 -6.37
N ASP A 56 -11.56 -5.73 -6.35
CA ASP A 56 -11.01 -6.45 -5.20
C ASP A 56 -10.74 -5.53 -3.99
N ILE A 57 -10.66 -4.22 -4.21
CA ILE A 57 -10.28 -3.22 -3.19
C ILE A 57 -11.26 -2.06 -3.09
N GLU A 58 -12.41 -2.14 -3.77
CA GLU A 58 -13.40 -1.06 -3.80
C GLU A 58 -13.99 -0.75 -2.42
N ASP A 59 -14.13 -1.75 -1.55
CA ASP A 59 -14.60 -1.58 -0.16
C ASP A 59 -13.65 -0.73 0.72
N TYR A 60 -12.42 -0.48 0.25
CA TYR A 60 -11.42 0.33 0.96
C TYR A 60 -11.37 1.79 0.50
N LYS A 61 -12.26 2.20 -0.40
CA LYS A 61 -12.26 3.54 -1.02
C LYS A 61 -12.39 4.70 -0.01
N ASP A 62 -13.08 4.45 1.09
CA ASP A 62 -13.26 5.38 2.22
C ASP A 62 -12.35 5.09 3.42
N GLN A 63 -11.48 4.08 3.32
CA GLN A 63 -10.54 3.69 4.36
C GLN A 63 -9.13 4.22 4.07
N GLU A 64 -8.26 4.20 5.08
CA GLU A 64 -6.83 4.40 4.85
C GLU A 64 -6.25 3.18 4.12
N VAL A 65 -5.69 3.39 2.93
CA VAL A 65 -5.01 2.37 2.14
C VAL A 65 -3.53 2.69 2.07
N ILE A 66 -2.69 1.79 2.59
CA ILE A 66 -1.24 1.89 2.51
C ILE A 66 -0.77 1.06 1.30
N VAL A 67 -0.25 1.73 0.27
CA VAL A 67 0.36 1.04 -0.87
C VAL A 67 1.86 0.90 -0.66
N GLN A 68 2.39 -0.27 -0.99
CA GLN A 68 3.78 -0.60 -0.74
C GLN A 68 4.40 -1.36 -1.92
N CYS A 69 5.71 -1.19 -2.13
CA CYS A 69 6.46 -1.96 -3.12
C CYS A 69 7.91 -2.19 -2.64
N ARG A 70 8.85 -2.52 -3.53
CA ARG A 70 10.24 -2.75 -3.12
C ARG A 70 10.88 -1.54 -2.44
N SER A 71 10.78 -0.35 -3.05
CA SER A 71 11.50 0.86 -2.61
C SER A 71 10.65 2.14 -2.53
N GLY A 72 9.35 2.05 -2.83
CA GLY A 72 8.42 3.19 -2.83
C GLY A 72 8.06 3.75 -4.21
N ALA A 73 8.82 3.43 -5.27
CA ALA A 73 8.58 4.02 -6.60
C ALA A 73 7.33 3.47 -7.31
N ARG A 74 7.17 2.14 -7.38
CA ARG A 74 5.97 1.50 -7.96
C ARG A 74 4.70 1.85 -7.18
N SER A 75 4.80 1.93 -5.85
CA SER A 75 3.66 2.23 -4.99
C SER A 75 3.28 3.71 -5.03
N ALA A 76 4.19 4.63 -5.35
CA ALA A 76 3.82 6.01 -5.69
C ALA A 76 2.91 6.07 -6.93
N ASN A 77 3.20 5.29 -7.97
CA ASN A 77 2.32 5.19 -9.14
C ASN A 77 0.97 4.56 -8.77
N ALA A 78 0.96 3.52 -7.94
CA ALA A 78 -0.28 2.92 -7.43
C ALA A 78 -1.11 3.92 -6.62
N LYS A 79 -0.47 4.72 -5.75
CA LYS A 79 -1.12 5.78 -4.97
C LYS A 79 -1.84 6.76 -5.89
N ALA A 80 -1.12 7.31 -6.88
CA ALA A 80 -1.67 8.25 -7.82
C ALA A 80 -2.84 7.66 -8.62
N PHE A 81 -2.72 6.40 -9.04
CA PHE A 81 -3.79 5.69 -9.73
C PHE A 81 -5.03 5.53 -8.84
N LEU A 82 -4.89 5.00 -7.62
CA LEU A 82 -6.02 4.80 -6.70
C LEU A 82 -6.71 6.12 -6.33
N GLN A 83 -5.95 7.20 -6.12
CA GLN A 83 -6.53 8.53 -5.89
C GLN A 83 -7.38 9.00 -7.08
N GLN A 84 -6.96 8.73 -8.32
CA GLN A 84 -7.76 9.02 -9.52
C GLN A 84 -9.03 8.17 -9.60
N GLN A 85 -8.99 6.95 -9.07
CA GLN A 85 -10.15 6.05 -8.99
C GLN A 85 -11.09 6.39 -7.82
N GLY A 86 -10.80 7.43 -7.04
CA GLY A 86 -11.66 7.96 -5.99
C GLY A 86 -11.36 7.41 -4.59
N PHE A 87 -10.23 6.74 -4.39
CA PHE A 87 -9.78 6.38 -3.05
C PHE A 87 -9.39 7.66 -2.29
N SER A 88 -10.06 7.90 -1.18
CA SER A 88 -10.00 9.18 -0.47
C SER A 88 -8.77 9.34 0.43
N ASN A 89 -8.18 8.22 0.87
CA ASN A 89 -7.05 8.21 1.79
C ASN A 89 -6.01 7.14 1.41
N VAL A 90 -5.15 7.44 0.44
CA VAL A 90 -4.07 6.53 0.01
C VAL A 90 -2.71 7.07 0.45
N ARG A 91 -1.92 6.26 1.18
CA ARG A 91 -0.58 6.59 1.67
C ARG A 91 0.45 5.66 1.02
N ASN A 92 1.58 6.19 0.59
CA ASN A 92 2.69 5.37 0.09
C ASN A 92 3.63 5.02 1.25
N LEU A 93 4.09 3.77 1.33
CA LEU A 93 5.14 3.37 2.27
C LEU A 93 6.51 3.87 1.76
N LEU A 94 7.08 4.85 2.47
CA LEU A 94 8.38 5.42 2.15
C LEU A 94 9.48 4.37 2.30
N GLY A 95 10.31 4.22 1.27
CA GLY A 95 11.36 3.20 1.21
C GLY A 95 10.85 1.77 0.99
N GLY A 96 9.54 1.55 0.90
CA GLY A 96 8.92 0.25 0.64
C GLY A 96 9.32 -0.83 1.64
N ILE A 97 9.24 -2.09 1.20
CA ILE A 97 9.58 -3.24 2.04
C ILE A 97 11.06 -3.24 2.46
N LEU A 98 11.96 -2.62 1.70
CA LEU A 98 13.37 -2.51 2.08
C LEU A 98 13.55 -1.70 3.36
N ALA A 99 12.85 -0.57 3.50
CA ALA A 99 12.85 0.21 4.74
C ALA A 99 12.08 -0.50 5.86
N TYR A 100 11.04 -1.27 5.52
CA TYR A 100 10.31 -2.08 6.49
C TYR A 100 11.14 -3.23 7.07
N GLN A 101 12.06 -3.81 6.31
CA GLN A 101 12.90 -4.94 6.78
C GLN A 101 14.24 -4.52 7.37
N GLY A 102 14.70 -3.30 7.06
CA GLY A 102 15.84 -2.68 7.74
C GLY A 102 15.53 -2.38 9.19
#